data_AF-A0A8W8J5P2-F1
#
_entry.id   AF-A0A8W8J5P2-F1
#
_cell.length_a   1.000
_cell.length_b   1.000
_cell.length_c   1.000
_cell.angle_alpha   90.00
_cell.angle_beta   90.00
_cell.angle_gamma   90.00
#
_symmetry.space_group_name_H-M   'P 1'
#
loop_
_entity.id
_entity.type
_entity.pdbx_description
1 polymer ?
#
loop_
_entity_poly.entity_id
_entity_poly.type
_entity_poly.pdbx_seq_one_letter_code
_entity_poly.pdbx_strand_id
1 'polypeptide(L)'
;DQGQITRAEKNISVTLTQYEKDGFLRGEIPAAEQTKLVTFTSSLQDCLSGAIYVQECVPENLELKKKVFAQIDELIDGETLVASSSSCLPSSAFTESLKNRHNMLVAHPINPPYFVPLVELVPAPWTKQEVIAKVRELMEIVGQSPITLRRESLGFALNRIQYAAINECWNMYQSGLLSAEDIDKVCYDGLGPRYAFIGPLQTMHLNADGIVDYCKRYADGAYNVQKETFKPIPVQYDVETAEKIQAEYNASIPLDKIPEKRKWRDARLANLAKMKNHLEKDS
;
A
#
# COMPACT_ATOMS: atom_id res chain seq x y z
N ASP A 1 5.99 8.81 -22.97
CA ASP A 1 6.61 10.15 -22.83
C ASP A 1 8.11 9.96 -22.62
N GLN A 2 8.93 10.35 -23.59
CA GLN A 2 10.38 10.17 -23.51
C GLN A 2 11.00 10.92 -22.31
N GLY A 3 10.44 12.07 -21.95
CA GLY A 3 10.90 12.85 -20.80
C GLY A 3 10.65 12.16 -19.46
N GLN A 4 9.57 11.39 -19.34
CA GLN A 4 9.32 10.57 -18.16
C GLN A 4 10.27 9.39 -18.07
N ILE A 5 10.55 8.72 -19.19
CA ILE A 5 11.49 7.60 -19.26
C ILE A 5 12.89 8.02 -18.79
N THR A 6 13.44 9.10 -19.37
CA THR A 6 14.77 9.59 -19.00
C THR A 6 14.84 10.02 -17.53
N ARG A 7 13.76 10.58 -16.98
CA ARG A 7 13.67 10.93 -15.56
C ARG A 7 13.65 9.68 -14.68
N ALA A 8 12.89 8.65 -15.07
CA ALA A 8 12.83 7.38 -14.36
C ALA A 8 14.19 6.69 -14.34
N GLU A 9 14.87 6.61 -15.48
CA GLU A 9 16.22 6.06 -15.60
C GLU A 9 17.21 6.72 -14.64
N LYS A 10 17.29 8.06 -14.67
CA LYS A 10 18.15 8.81 -13.75
C LYS A 10 17.77 8.56 -12.29
N ASN A 11 16.47 8.61 -11.97
CA ASN A 11 16.02 8.47 -10.59
C ASN A 11 16.27 7.07 -10.03
N ILE A 12 16.05 6.01 -10.82
CA ILE A 12 16.27 4.63 -10.42
C ILE A 12 17.76 4.41 -10.11
N SER A 13 18.65 4.79 -11.02
CA SER A 13 20.10 4.63 -10.83
C SER A 13 20.61 5.37 -9.59
N VAL A 14 20.18 6.63 -9.39
CA VAL A 14 20.55 7.43 -8.21
C VAL A 14 20.00 6.81 -6.93
N THR A 15 18.76 6.35 -6.95
CA THR A 15 18.09 5.78 -5.77
C THR A 15 18.73 4.45 -5.36
N LEU A 16 19.01 3.55 -6.30
CA LEU A 16 19.68 2.28 -6.00
C LEU A 16 21.08 2.50 -5.42
N THR A 17 21.86 3.42 -6.00
CA THR A 17 23.19 3.80 -5.47
C THR A 17 23.08 4.35 -4.05
N GLN A 18 22.07 5.19 -3.79
CA GLN A 18 21.85 5.75 -2.46
C GLN A 18 21.43 4.67 -1.46
N TYR A 19 20.54 3.74 -1.85
CA TYR A 19 20.14 2.62 -1.00
C TYR A 19 21.30 1.68 -0.69
N GLU A 20 22.22 1.45 -1.62
CA GLU A 20 23.44 0.69 -1.36
C GLU A 20 24.31 1.39 -0.31
N LYS A 21 24.58 2.69 -0.50
CA LYS A 21 25.36 3.49 0.43
C LYS A 21 24.77 3.54 1.84
N ASP A 22 23.45 3.62 1.94
CA ASP A 22 22.73 3.69 3.22
C ASP A 22 22.48 2.30 3.86
N GLY A 23 22.86 1.21 3.18
CA GLY A 23 22.65 -0.15 3.65
C GLY A 23 21.18 -0.57 3.67
N PHE A 24 20.39 -0.06 2.72
CA PHE A 24 18.98 -0.37 2.47
C PHE A 24 18.74 -1.15 1.18
N LEU A 25 19.75 -1.35 0.32
CA LEU A 25 19.60 -2.11 -0.93
C LEU A 25 19.11 -3.53 -0.63
N ARG A 26 18.05 -3.95 -1.32
CA ARG A 26 17.51 -5.32 -1.28
C ARG A 26 18.27 -6.23 -2.24
N GLY A 27 18.36 -7.51 -1.88
CA GLY A 27 19.04 -8.54 -2.68
C GLY A 27 20.55 -8.61 -2.41
N GLU A 28 21.23 -9.48 -3.16
CA GLU A 28 22.66 -9.79 -2.95
C GLU A 28 23.57 -9.16 -4.00
N ILE A 29 23.01 -8.67 -5.11
CA ILE A 29 23.79 -8.06 -6.19
C ILE A 29 23.93 -6.54 -5.99
N PRO A 30 25.10 -5.94 -6.33
CA PRO A 30 25.34 -4.51 -6.18
C PRO A 30 24.37 -3.63 -6.96
N ALA A 31 24.19 -2.38 -6.53
CA ALA A 31 23.28 -1.42 -7.18
C ALA A 31 23.63 -1.20 -8.66
N ALA A 32 24.92 -1.22 -9.01
CA ALA A 32 25.39 -1.12 -10.39
C ALA A 32 24.90 -2.29 -11.26
N GLU A 33 24.87 -3.51 -10.72
CA GLU A 33 24.36 -4.68 -11.44
C GLU A 33 22.83 -4.67 -11.51
N GLN A 34 22.13 -4.28 -10.44
CA GLN A 34 20.67 -4.10 -10.48
C GLN A 34 20.24 -3.07 -11.53
N THR A 35 20.98 -1.97 -11.66
CA THR A 35 20.70 -0.91 -12.64
C THR A 35 20.78 -1.45 -14.07
N LYS A 36 21.72 -2.34 -14.38
CA LYS A 36 21.86 -2.95 -15.72
C LYS A 36 20.69 -3.86 -16.09
N LEU A 37 19.95 -4.37 -15.11
CA LEU A 37 18.76 -5.20 -15.34
C LEU A 37 17.52 -4.36 -15.71
N VAL A 38 17.57 -3.04 -15.56
CA VAL A 38 16.46 -2.14 -15.87
C VAL A 38 16.70 -1.50 -17.24
N THR A 39 15.89 -1.90 -18.21
CA THR A 39 15.87 -1.31 -19.55
C THR A 39 14.60 -0.48 -19.76
N PHE A 40 14.67 0.49 -20.66
CA PHE A 40 13.56 1.41 -20.93
C PHE A 40 13.18 1.38 -22.40
N THR A 41 11.88 1.46 -22.68
CA THR A 41 11.35 1.56 -24.04
C THR A 41 10.12 2.46 -24.07
N SER A 42 9.88 3.11 -25.21
CA SER A 42 8.65 3.83 -25.51
C SER A 42 7.65 3.01 -26.32
N SER A 43 8.00 1.78 -26.70
CA SER A 43 7.15 0.83 -27.43
C SER A 43 6.50 -0.15 -26.46
N LEU A 44 5.17 -0.17 -26.43
CA LEU A 44 4.45 -1.15 -25.60
C LEU A 44 4.70 -2.59 -26.08
N GLN A 45 4.78 -2.80 -27.40
CA GLN A 45 5.10 -4.11 -27.98
C GLN A 45 6.45 -4.64 -27.49
N ASP A 46 7.49 -3.79 -27.50
CA ASP A 46 8.82 -4.18 -27.07
C ASP A 46 8.84 -4.45 -25.56
N CYS A 47 8.08 -3.66 -24.78
CA CYS A 47 7.96 -3.82 -23.33
C CYS A 47 7.31 -5.16 -22.94
N LEU A 48 6.33 -5.62 -23.73
CA LEU A 48 5.58 -6.84 -23.45
C LEU A 48 6.22 -8.10 -24.03
N SER A 49 7.19 -7.96 -24.93
CA SER A 49 7.84 -9.10 -25.60
C SER A 49 8.54 -10.03 -24.59
N GLY A 50 8.04 -11.26 -24.47
CA GLY A 50 8.57 -12.26 -23.53
C GLY A 50 8.28 -11.98 -22.05
N ALA A 51 7.39 -11.03 -21.74
CA ALA A 51 7.05 -10.70 -20.37
C ALA A 51 6.23 -11.83 -19.72
N ILE A 52 6.71 -12.33 -18.58
CA ILE A 52 5.97 -13.28 -17.74
C ILE A 52 4.98 -12.58 -16.78
N TYR A 53 5.27 -11.31 -16.46
CA TYR A 53 4.50 -10.49 -15.54
C TYR A 53 4.53 -9.02 -15.98
N VAL A 54 3.38 -8.36 -15.93
CA VAL A 54 3.22 -6.95 -16.27
C VAL A 54 2.54 -6.22 -15.11
N GLN A 55 3.21 -5.21 -14.56
CA GLN A 55 2.62 -4.28 -13.58
C GLN A 55 2.21 -2.98 -14.27
N GLU A 56 0.91 -2.68 -14.27
CA GLU A 56 0.37 -1.42 -14.74
C GLU A 56 0.43 -0.37 -13.61
N CYS A 57 1.03 0.80 -13.91
CA CYS A 57 1.31 1.89 -12.95
C CYS A 57 0.88 3.28 -13.45
N VAL A 58 -0.08 3.35 -14.38
CA VAL A 58 -0.64 4.61 -14.89
C VAL A 58 -1.53 5.28 -13.83
N PRO A 59 -1.86 6.57 -13.99
CA PRO A 59 -2.73 7.29 -13.05
C PRO A 59 -4.06 6.57 -12.75
N GLU A 60 -4.62 6.87 -11.58
CA GLU A 60 -5.88 6.29 -11.10
C GLU A 60 -7.08 6.87 -11.87
N ASN A 61 -7.22 6.43 -13.13
CA ASN A 61 -8.29 6.83 -14.04
C ASN A 61 -8.84 5.60 -14.75
N LEU A 62 -10.14 5.33 -14.58
CA LEU A 62 -10.77 4.11 -15.08
C LEU A 62 -10.66 3.96 -16.62
N GLU A 63 -10.96 5.03 -17.36
CA GLU A 63 -10.96 4.99 -18.82
C GLU A 63 -9.55 4.83 -19.39
N LEU A 64 -8.55 5.46 -18.76
CA LEU A 64 -7.15 5.25 -19.11
C LEU A 64 -6.72 3.81 -18.83
N LYS A 65 -7.09 3.24 -17.68
CA LYS A 65 -6.77 1.84 -17.35
C LYS A 65 -7.44 0.87 -18.33
N LYS A 66 -8.73 1.03 -18.65
CA LYS A 66 -9.40 0.24 -19.69
C LYS A 66 -8.65 0.28 -21.01
N LYS A 67 -8.25 1.47 -21.46
CA LYS A 67 -7.48 1.64 -22.69
C LYS A 67 -6.15 0.89 -22.65
N VAL A 68 -5.38 1.06 -21.57
CA VAL A 68 -4.06 0.42 -21.42
C VAL A 68 -4.20 -1.10 -21.32
N PHE A 69 -5.16 -1.59 -20.55
CA PHE A 69 -5.41 -3.03 -20.41
C PHE A 69 -5.88 -3.68 -21.72
N ALA A 70 -6.71 -2.99 -22.52
CA ALA A 70 -7.08 -3.47 -23.85
C ALA A 70 -5.86 -3.58 -24.78
N GLN A 71 -4.97 -2.58 -24.77
CA GLN A 71 -3.72 -2.63 -25.54
C GLN A 71 -2.78 -3.73 -25.07
N ILE A 72 -2.70 -4.00 -23.76
CA ILE A 72 -1.94 -5.13 -23.23
C ILE A 72 -2.55 -6.45 -23.70
N ASP A 73 -3.88 -6.61 -23.59
CA ASP A 73 -4.60 -7.83 -23.94
C ASP A 73 -4.45 -8.25 -25.41
N GLU A 74 -4.32 -7.27 -26.32
CA GLU A 74 -4.05 -7.50 -27.74
C GLU A 74 -2.64 -8.04 -28.02
N LEU A 75 -1.67 -7.75 -27.15
CA LEU A 75 -0.24 -7.97 -27.39
C LEU A 75 0.36 -9.13 -26.60
N ILE A 76 -0.24 -9.48 -25.46
CA ILE A 76 0.24 -10.58 -24.61
C ILE A 76 -0.25 -11.95 -25.10
N ASP A 77 0.46 -12.99 -24.68
CA ASP A 77 -0.01 -14.36 -24.82
C ASP A 77 -1.05 -14.73 -23.74
N GLY A 78 -1.59 -15.94 -23.82
CA GLY A 78 -2.57 -16.46 -22.87
C GLY A 78 -1.99 -16.93 -21.52
N GLU A 79 -0.70 -16.73 -21.28
CA GLU A 79 0.02 -17.14 -20.06
C GLU A 79 0.58 -15.95 -19.27
N THR A 80 0.80 -14.80 -19.91
CA THR A 80 1.28 -13.57 -19.25
C THR A 80 0.35 -13.16 -18.10
N LEU A 81 0.95 -12.94 -16.93
CA LEU A 81 0.26 -12.42 -15.75
C LEU A 81 0.22 -10.90 -15.80
N VAL A 82 -0.93 -10.28 -15.53
CA VAL A 82 -1.05 -8.82 -15.54
C VAL A 82 -1.67 -8.33 -14.23
N ALA A 83 -1.05 -7.35 -13.60
CA ALA A 83 -1.57 -6.74 -12.39
C ALA A 83 -1.68 -5.21 -12.53
N SER A 84 -2.73 -4.63 -11.97
CA SER A 84 -2.82 -3.17 -11.78
C SER A 84 -2.32 -2.76 -10.40
N SER A 85 -1.65 -1.61 -10.32
CA SER A 85 -1.30 -0.93 -9.06
C SER A 85 -2.44 -0.11 -8.46
N SER A 86 -3.67 -0.23 -9.00
CA SER A 86 -4.82 0.52 -8.53
C SER A 86 -5.02 0.36 -7.02
N SER A 87 -5.43 1.43 -6.36
CA SER A 87 -5.65 1.52 -4.91
C SER A 87 -7.13 1.43 -4.51
N CYS A 88 -8.04 1.61 -5.48
CA CYS A 88 -9.47 1.62 -5.23
C CYS A 88 -10.33 0.99 -6.34
N LEU A 89 -9.85 0.93 -7.59
CA LEU A 89 -10.63 0.38 -8.70
C LEU A 89 -10.53 -1.16 -8.69
N PRO A 90 -11.67 -1.87 -8.62
CA PRO A 90 -11.67 -3.33 -8.71
C PRO A 90 -11.21 -3.78 -10.10
N SER A 91 -10.55 -4.93 -10.17
CA SER A 91 -10.06 -5.50 -11.42
C SER A 91 -11.19 -5.74 -12.43
N SER A 92 -12.38 -6.08 -11.95
CA SER A 92 -13.57 -6.25 -12.77
C SER A 92 -13.94 -5.01 -13.59
N ALA A 93 -13.67 -3.80 -13.08
CA ALA A 93 -14.05 -2.55 -13.74
C ALA A 93 -13.29 -2.28 -15.05
N PHE A 94 -12.13 -2.89 -15.24
CA PHE A 94 -11.28 -2.66 -16.42
C PHE A 94 -10.84 -3.93 -17.16
N THR A 95 -11.26 -5.13 -16.71
CA THR A 95 -10.88 -6.40 -17.35
C THR A 95 -12.06 -7.19 -17.93
N GLU A 96 -13.31 -6.76 -17.71
CA GLU A 96 -14.51 -7.54 -18.05
C GLU A 96 -14.58 -8.03 -19.50
N SER A 97 -14.24 -7.16 -20.45
CA SER A 97 -14.33 -7.43 -21.89
C SER A 97 -13.08 -8.04 -22.51
N LEU A 98 -12.04 -8.33 -21.71
CA LEU A 98 -10.73 -8.74 -22.21
C LEU A 98 -10.64 -10.25 -22.42
N LYS A 99 -9.91 -10.67 -23.46
CA LYS A 99 -9.69 -12.07 -23.82
C LYS A 99 -8.92 -12.80 -22.73
N ASN A 100 -7.84 -12.20 -22.22
CA ASN A 100 -6.96 -12.81 -21.21
C ASN A 100 -7.32 -12.39 -19.78
N ARG A 101 -8.54 -11.88 -19.54
CA ARG A 101 -9.03 -11.39 -18.23
C ARG A 101 -8.81 -12.36 -17.07
N HIS A 102 -8.77 -13.65 -17.36
CA HIS A 102 -8.53 -14.73 -16.39
C HIS A 102 -7.13 -14.68 -15.74
N ASN A 103 -6.17 -14.01 -16.38
CA ASN A 103 -4.79 -13.81 -15.93
C ASN A 103 -4.53 -12.43 -15.32
N MET A 104 -5.61 -11.67 -15.08
CA MET A 104 -5.52 -10.29 -14.61
C MET A 104 -6.04 -10.14 -13.18
N LEU A 105 -5.39 -9.31 -12.38
CA LEU A 105 -5.82 -8.94 -11.04
C LEU A 105 -5.35 -7.52 -10.66
N VAL A 106 -5.65 -7.07 -9.45
CA VAL A 106 -4.94 -5.95 -8.82
C VAL A 106 -3.86 -6.52 -7.90
N ALA A 107 -2.65 -5.96 -7.96
CA ALA A 107 -1.60 -6.14 -6.98
C ALA A 107 -1.24 -4.75 -6.45
N HIS A 108 -1.95 -4.30 -5.41
CA HIS A 108 -1.85 -2.95 -4.86
C HIS A 108 -0.68 -2.86 -3.86
N PRO A 109 0.41 -2.14 -4.20
CA PRO A 109 1.52 -1.94 -3.28
C PRO A 109 1.27 -0.74 -2.37
N ILE A 110 1.91 -0.70 -1.21
CA ILE A 110 1.76 0.41 -0.26
C ILE A 110 2.95 1.36 -0.35
N ASN A 111 2.69 2.65 -0.49
CA ASN A 111 3.75 3.65 -0.64
C ASN A 111 4.45 3.98 0.70
N PRO A 112 5.80 3.99 0.78
CA PRO A 112 6.77 3.59 -0.24
C PRO A 112 6.98 2.07 -0.32
N PRO A 113 6.82 1.44 -1.51
CA PRO A 113 6.77 -0.02 -1.63
C PRO A 113 8.10 -0.72 -1.34
N TYR A 114 9.21 0.02 -1.42
CA TYR A 114 10.54 -0.49 -1.09
C TYR A 114 10.75 -0.70 0.42
N PHE A 115 9.94 -0.08 1.28
CA PHE A 115 10.04 -0.21 2.73
C PHE A 115 8.77 -0.73 3.40
N VAL A 116 7.62 -0.63 2.72
CA VAL A 116 6.36 -1.21 3.18
C VAL A 116 6.05 -2.43 2.30
N PRO A 117 6.28 -3.66 2.80
CA PRO A 117 6.29 -4.85 1.95
C PRO A 117 4.90 -5.35 1.57
N LEU A 118 3.84 -4.89 2.24
CA LEU A 118 2.48 -5.37 1.99
C LEU A 118 2.07 -5.14 0.52
N VAL A 119 1.48 -6.17 -0.10
CA VAL A 119 0.84 -6.09 -1.41
C VAL A 119 -0.55 -6.73 -1.31
N GLU A 120 -1.60 -6.00 -1.67
CA GLU A 120 -2.96 -6.55 -1.70
C GLU A 120 -3.26 -7.16 -3.06
N LEU A 121 -3.39 -8.49 -3.12
CA LEU A 121 -3.81 -9.22 -4.31
C LEU A 121 -5.34 -9.30 -4.34
N VAL A 122 -5.95 -8.64 -5.31
CA VAL A 122 -7.41 -8.52 -5.42
C VAL A 122 -7.88 -9.10 -6.75
N PRO A 123 -8.47 -10.31 -6.73
CA PRO A 123 -8.94 -10.96 -7.95
C PRO A 123 -10.30 -10.41 -8.39
N ALA A 124 -10.53 -10.36 -9.71
CA ALA A 124 -11.86 -10.26 -10.27
C ALA A 124 -12.60 -11.61 -10.13
N PRO A 125 -13.94 -11.67 -10.28
CA PRO A 125 -14.69 -12.93 -10.21
C PRO A 125 -14.23 -14.03 -11.18
N TRP A 126 -13.59 -13.64 -12.28
CA TRP A 126 -13.07 -14.55 -13.31
C TRP A 126 -11.56 -14.82 -13.20
N THR A 127 -10.83 -14.13 -12.31
CA THR A 127 -9.39 -14.38 -12.13
C THR A 127 -9.17 -15.80 -11.64
N LYS A 128 -8.30 -16.55 -12.31
CA LYS A 128 -8.03 -17.95 -11.93
C LYS A 128 -7.24 -18.01 -10.63
N GLN A 129 -7.50 -19.04 -9.82
CA GLN A 129 -6.76 -19.26 -8.57
C GLN A 129 -5.26 -19.51 -8.81
N GLU A 130 -4.90 -20.17 -9.91
CA GLU A 130 -3.50 -20.40 -10.30
C GLU A 130 -2.75 -19.08 -10.55
N VAL A 131 -3.42 -18.07 -11.10
CA VAL A 131 -2.86 -16.74 -11.38
C VAL A 131 -2.58 -16.01 -10.08
N ILE A 132 -3.51 -16.06 -9.12
CA ILE A 132 -3.33 -15.47 -7.79
C ILE A 132 -2.14 -16.12 -7.08
N ALA A 133 -2.01 -17.45 -7.16
CA ALA A 133 -0.90 -18.19 -6.55
C ALA A 133 0.45 -17.81 -7.18
N LYS A 134 0.55 -17.76 -8.52
CA LYS A 134 1.79 -17.36 -9.21
C LYS A 134 2.20 -15.93 -8.89
N VAL A 135 1.26 -14.99 -8.86
CA VAL A 135 1.57 -13.59 -8.50
C VAL A 135 1.96 -13.48 -7.03
N ARG A 136 1.34 -14.26 -6.14
CA ARG A 136 1.74 -14.34 -4.73
C ARG A 136 3.19 -14.79 -4.59
N GLU A 137 3.56 -15.90 -5.24
CA GLU A 137 4.92 -16.42 -5.24
C GLU A 137 5.90 -15.37 -5.79
N LEU A 138 5.56 -14.70 -6.89
CA LEU A 138 6.40 -13.64 -7.46
C LEU A 138 6.63 -12.49 -6.46
N MET A 139 5.57 -12.06 -5.75
CA MET A 139 5.68 -11.02 -4.73
C MET A 139 6.58 -11.46 -3.56
N GLU A 140 6.45 -12.72 -3.11
CA GLU A 140 7.30 -13.30 -2.08
C GLU A 140 8.78 -13.37 -2.53
N ILE A 141 9.05 -13.77 -3.77
CA ILE A 141 10.41 -13.83 -4.35
C ILE A 141 11.10 -12.46 -4.33
N VAL A 142 10.38 -11.37 -4.62
CA VAL A 142 10.93 -10.01 -4.59
C VAL A 142 10.94 -9.37 -3.19
N GLY A 143 10.64 -10.16 -2.16
CA GLY A 143 10.68 -9.76 -0.75
C GLY A 143 9.49 -8.91 -0.30
N GLN A 144 8.35 -8.99 -1.00
CA GLN A 144 7.09 -8.41 -0.57
C GLN A 144 6.30 -9.41 0.29
N SER A 145 5.28 -8.92 1.00
CA SER A 145 4.39 -9.69 1.86
C SER A 145 2.97 -9.62 1.29
N PRO A 146 2.62 -10.49 0.32
CA PRO A 146 1.32 -10.44 -0.31
C PRO A 146 0.21 -10.94 0.63
N ILE A 147 -0.96 -10.31 0.58
CA ILE A 147 -2.22 -10.86 1.09
C ILE A 147 -3.18 -11.09 -0.06
N THR A 148 -4.06 -12.07 0.06
CA THR A 148 -5.09 -12.33 -0.97
C THR A 148 -6.46 -11.96 -0.42
N LEU A 149 -7.12 -11.01 -1.08
CA LEU A 149 -8.52 -10.73 -0.85
C LEU A 149 -9.37 -11.83 -1.47
N ARG A 150 -10.37 -12.32 -0.73
CA ARG A 150 -11.28 -13.38 -1.21
C ARG A 150 -12.22 -12.90 -2.33
N ARG A 151 -12.42 -11.59 -2.42
CA ARG A 151 -13.25 -10.91 -3.42
C ARG A 151 -12.86 -9.44 -3.48
N GLU A 152 -13.30 -8.78 -4.53
CA GLU A 152 -13.16 -7.34 -4.67
C GLU A 152 -13.92 -6.59 -3.56
N SER A 153 -13.32 -5.50 -3.11
CA SER A 153 -13.91 -4.61 -2.11
C SER A 153 -13.44 -3.19 -2.39
N LEU A 154 -14.34 -2.21 -2.34
CA LEU A 154 -13.97 -0.81 -2.38
C LEU A 154 -12.99 -0.49 -1.24
N GLY A 155 -11.86 0.13 -1.61
CA GLY A 155 -10.76 0.45 -0.68
C GLY A 155 -9.98 -0.75 -0.15
N PHE A 156 -10.16 -1.94 -0.74
CA PHE A 156 -9.46 -3.18 -0.35
C PHE A 156 -9.46 -3.41 1.17
N ALA A 157 -8.39 -3.92 1.78
CA ALA A 157 -8.34 -4.13 3.23
C ALA A 157 -7.66 -2.94 3.94
N LEU A 158 -6.50 -2.50 3.43
CA LEU A 158 -5.71 -1.45 4.08
C LEU A 158 -6.45 -0.12 4.16
N ASN A 159 -7.03 0.37 3.05
CA ASN A 159 -7.72 1.66 3.09
C ASN A 159 -8.99 1.61 3.95
N ARG A 160 -9.65 0.44 4.07
CA ARG A 160 -10.79 0.29 4.99
C ARG A 160 -10.40 0.47 6.45
N ILE A 161 -9.28 -0.12 6.86
CA ILE A 161 -8.74 0.06 8.22
C ILE A 161 -8.29 1.51 8.41
N GLN A 162 -7.56 2.05 7.43
CA GLN A 162 -7.06 3.43 7.47
C GLN A 162 -8.20 4.45 7.60
N TYR A 163 -9.25 4.33 6.79
CA TYR A 163 -10.39 5.27 6.82
C TYR A 163 -11.23 5.12 8.08
N ALA A 164 -11.34 3.92 8.65
CA ALA A 164 -11.96 3.75 9.96
C ALA A 164 -11.20 4.53 11.05
N ALA A 165 -9.86 4.46 11.05
CA ALA A 165 -9.04 5.24 11.98
C ALA A 165 -9.13 6.74 11.73
N ILE A 166 -9.02 7.18 10.46
CA ILE A 166 -9.10 8.61 10.10
C ILE A 166 -10.46 9.19 10.50
N ASN A 167 -11.56 8.46 10.31
CA ASN A 167 -12.89 8.93 10.71
C ASN A 167 -12.94 9.24 12.21
N GLU A 168 -12.38 8.38 13.06
CA GLU A 168 -12.38 8.63 14.50
C GLU A 168 -11.44 9.78 14.89
N CYS A 169 -10.25 9.85 14.28
CA CYS A 169 -9.35 10.98 14.45
C CYS A 169 -10.04 12.32 14.08
N TRP A 170 -10.75 12.34 12.96
CA TRP A 170 -11.52 13.51 12.51
C TRP A 170 -12.61 13.88 13.50
N ASN A 171 -13.34 12.89 14.02
CA ASN A 171 -14.38 13.12 15.02
C ASN A 171 -13.84 13.71 16.32
N MET A 172 -12.73 13.16 16.83
CA MET A 172 -12.05 13.66 18.02
C MET A 172 -11.64 15.12 17.83
N TYR A 173 -11.02 15.44 16.70
CA TYR A 173 -10.61 16.82 16.38
C TYR A 173 -11.81 17.77 16.27
N GLN A 174 -12.82 17.41 15.49
CA GLN A 174 -14.01 18.24 15.27
C GLN A 174 -14.80 18.49 16.56
N SER A 175 -14.82 17.51 17.49
CA SER A 175 -15.46 17.68 18.80
C SER A 175 -14.65 18.53 19.78
N GLY A 176 -13.41 18.91 19.42
CA GLY A 176 -12.48 19.61 20.29
C GLY A 176 -11.89 18.72 21.39
N LEU A 177 -11.95 17.39 21.23
CA LEU A 177 -11.43 16.46 22.24
C LEU A 177 -9.91 16.50 22.34
N LEU A 178 -9.21 16.60 21.19
CA LEU A 178 -7.75 16.62 21.11
C LEU A 178 -7.29 17.49 19.94
N SER A 179 -6.07 18.03 20.07
CA SER A 179 -5.32 18.68 18.97
C SER A 179 -4.89 17.67 17.91
N ALA A 180 -4.51 18.12 16.71
CA ALA A 180 -4.00 17.23 15.67
C ALA A 180 -2.70 16.52 16.14
N GLU A 181 -1.84 17.24 16.87
CA GLU A 181 -0.60 16.68 17.41
C GLU A 181 -0.85 15.57 18.43
N ASP A 182 -1.79 15.75 19.36
CA ASP A 182 -2.06 14.75 20.39
C ASP A 182 -2.80 13.53 19.83
N ILE A 183 -3.66 13.72 18.82
CA ILE A 183 -4.25 12.62 18.05
C ILE A 183 -3.16 11.78 17.39
N ASP A 184 -2.18 12.44 16.76
CA ASP A 184 -1.04 11.74 16.16
C ASP A 184 -0.21 11.01 17.22
N LYS A 185 0.06 11.59 18.39
CA LYS A 185 0.78 10.90 19.49
C LYS A 185 0.07 9.64 19.96
N VAL A 186 -1.26 9.65 20.09
CA VAL A 186 -2.05 8.43 20.39
C VAL A 186 -1.77 7.35 19.34
N CYS A 187 -1.64 7.75 18.07
CA CYS A 187 -1.29 6.84 16.99
C CYS A 187 0.17 6.40 17.04
N TYR A 188 1.17 7.27 16.97
CA TYR A 188 2.56 6.85 16.77
C TYR A 188 3.33 6.49 18.05
N ASP A 189 2.99 7.05 19.22
CA ASP A 189 3.60 6.71 20.51
C ASP A 189 2.76 5.69 21.29
N GLY A 190 1.47 5.54 20.98
CA GLY A 190 0.54 4.63 21.66
C GLY A 190 0.26 3.32 20.92
N LEU A 191 -0.66 3.36 19.94
CA LEU A 191 -1.16 2.16 19.24
C LEU A 191 -0.22 1.65 18.14
N GLY A 192 0.47 2.55 17.45
CA GLY A 192 1.34 2.30 16.32
C GLY A 192 2.52 1.37 16.62
N PRO A 193 3.24 1.53 17.75
CA PRO A 193 4.38 0.68 18.06
C PRO A 193 4.06 -0.81 18.07
N ARG A 194 2.91 -1.22 18.65
CA ARG A 194 2.49 -2.64 18.60
C ARG A 194 2.05 -3.05 17.19
N TYR A 195 1.38 -2.17 16.45
CA TYR A 195 0.94 -2.46 15.08
C TYR A 195 2.07 -2.55 14.05
N ALA A 196 3.26 -2.07 14.40
CA ALA A 196 4.46 -2.35 13.62
C ALA A 196 4.88 -3.83 13.64
N PHE A 197 4.42 -4.61 14.63
CA PHE A 197 4.81 -6.00 14.83
C PHE A 197 3.65 -6.99 14.76
N ILE A 198 2.50 -6.65 15.33
CA ILE A 198 1.34 -7.54 15.44
C ILE A 198 0.06 -6.82 14.99
N GLY A 199 -0.84 -7.56 14.35
CA GLY A 199 -2.13 -7.01 13.92
C GLY A 199 -3.11 -6.76 15.08
N PRO A 200 -4.23 -6.06 14.83
CA PRO A 200 -5.24 -5.76 15.87
C PRO A 200 -5.87 -7.03 16.47
N LEU A 201 -6.16 -8.05 15.67
CA LEU A 201 -6.72 -9.32 16.17
C LEU A 201 -5.72 -10.10 17.03
N GLN A 202 -4.44 -10.11 16.64
CA GLN A 202 -3.39 -10.73 17.44
C GLN A 202 -3.14 -9.93 18.72
N THR A 203 -3.25 -8.60 18.68
CA THR A 203 -3.21 -7.74 19.87
C THR A 203 -4.33 -8.12 20.85
N MET A 204 -5.57 -8.31 20.37
CA MET A 204 -6.66 -8.81 21.22
C MET A 204 -6.33 -10.19 21.79
N HIS A 205 -5.79 -11.08 20.97
CA HIS A 205 -5.42 -12.43 21.40
C HIS A 205 -4.35 -12.44 22.50
N LEU A 206 -3.38 -11.55 22.45
CA LEU A 206 -2.25 -11.48 23.39
C LEU A 206 -2.50 -10.59 24.61
N ASN A 207 -3.47 -9.68 24.57
CA ASN A 207 -3.83 -8.82 25.70
C ASN A 207 -4.78 -9.49 26.70
N ALA A 208 -5.05 -10.78 26.53
CA ALA A 208 -5.88 -11.62 27.39
C ALA A 208 -5.42 -13.08 27.26
N ASP A 209 -6.13 -14.03 27.89
CA ASP A 209 -5.85 -15.46 27.74
C ASP A 209 -6.47 -16.00 26.43
N GLY A 210 -6.13 -15.36 25.32
CA GLY A 210 -6.70 -15.58 23.99
C GLY A 210 -7.89 -14.66 23.66
N ILE A 211 -8.20 -14.57 22.37
CA ILE A 211 -9.23 -13.63 21.85
C ILE A 211 -10.62 -13.87 22.44
N VAL A 212 -10.95 -15.11 22.81
CA VAL A 212 -12.23 -15.45 23.44
C VAL A 212 -12.32 -14.83 24.84
N ASP A 213 -11.26 -14.93 25.63
CA ASP A 213 -11.19 -14.31 26.96
C ASP A 213 -11.16 -12.78 26.86
N TYR A 214 -10.44 -12.22 25.88
CA TYR A 214 -10.49 -10.79 25.57
C TYR A 214 -11.93 -10.31 25.35
N CYS A 215 -12.70 -11.01 24.51
CA CYS A 215 -14.09 -10.67 24.26
C CYS A 215 -14.95 -10.76 25.53
N LYS A 216 -14.77 -11.81 26.36
CA LYS A 216 -15.49 -11.92 27.65
C LYS A 216 -15.23 -10.74 28.59
N ARG A 217 -14.00 -10.19 28.59
CA ARG A 217 -13.59 -9.10 29.49
C ARG A 217 -13.95 -7.72 28.95
N TYR A 218 -13.78 -7.50 27.65
CA TYR A 218 -13.71 -6.15 27.07
C TYR A 218 -14.75 -5.86 25.99
N ALA A 219 -15.49 -6.85 25.49
CA ALA A 219 -16.45 -6.62 24.40
C ALA A 219 -17.51 -5.60 24.79
N ASP A 220 -18.07 -5.68 26.01
CA ASP A 220 -19.10 -4.73 26.47
C ASP A 220 -18.54 -3.31 26.62
N GLY A 221 -17.32 -3.17 27.16
CA GLY A 221 -16.66 -1.88 27.27
C GLY A 221 -16.37 -1.27 25.90
N ALA A 222 -15.79 -2.05 24.99
CA ALA A 222 -15.53 -1.62 23.63
C ALA A 222 -16.82 -1.25 22.88
N TYR A 223 -17.88 -2.05 23.05
CA TYR A 223 -19.19 -1.78 22.48
C TYR A 223 -19.79 -0.48 23.03
N ASN A 224 -19.72 -0.25 24.34
CA ASN A 224 -20.27 0.97 24.95
C ASN A 224 -19.50 2.21 24.49
N VAL A 225 -18.17 2.17 24.41
CA VAL A 225 -17.38 3.27 23.84
C VAL A 225 -17.81 3.53 22.40
N GLN A 226 -17.85 2.49 21.55
CA GLN A 226 -18.24 2.65 20.16
C GLN A 226 -19.68 3.17 20.02
N LYS A 227 -20.61 2.67 20.83
CA LYS A 227 -22.01 3.09 20.81
C LYS A 227 -22.17 4.57 21.12
N GLU A 228 -21.39 5.11 22.06
CA GLU A 228 -21.46 6.51 22.45
C GLU A 228 -20.64 7.44 21.54
N THR A 229 -19.48 6.97 21.03
CA THR A 229 -18.53 7.83 20.29
C THR A 229 -18.54 7.66 18.78
N PHE A 230 -18.94 6.49 18.24
CA PHE A 230 -18.97 6.30 16.79
C PHE A 230 -20.08 7.13 16.17
N LYS A 231 -19.68 8.24 15.53
CA LYS A 231 -20.55 9.00 14.65
C LYS A 231 -20.87 8.20 13.37
N PRO A 232 -21.94 8.54 12.63
CA PRO A 232 -22.27 7.90 11.37
C PRO A 232 -21.09 7.91 10.39
N ILE A 233 -20.83 6.76 9.77
CA ILE A 233 -19.82 6.56 8.73
C ILE A 233 -20.53 6.46 7.37
N PRO A 234 -20.03 7.12 6.30
CA PRO A 234 -18.81 7.91 6.24
C PRO A 234 -18.96 9.33 6.80
N VAL A 235 -17.92 9.82 7.50
CA VAL A 235 -17.79 11.24 7.82
C VAL A 235 -17.23 11.93 6.59
N GLN A 236 -17.92 12.95 6.08
CA GLN A 236 -17.39 13.78 5.00
C GLN A 236 -16.39 14.76 5.61
N TYR A 237 -15.15 14.71 5.14
CA TYR A 237 -14.10 15.65 5.56
C TYR A 237 -14.40 17.03 4.98
N ASP A 238 -14.91 17.94 5.80
CA ASP A 238 -15.20 19.32 5.41
C ASP A 238 -13.93 20.17 5.33
N VAL A 239 -13.93 21.14 4.41
CA VAL A 239 -12.77 22.01 4.15
C VAL A 239 -12.46 22.90 5.36
N GLU A 240 -13.48 23.34 6.10
CA GLU A 240 -13.30 24.23 7.26
C GLU A 240 -12.46 23.55 8.36
N THR A 241 -12.77 22.30 8.69
CA THR A 241 -12.00 21.51 9.65
C THR A 241 -10.63 21.17 9.09
N ALA A 242 -10.52 20.85 7.79
CA ALA A 242 -9.24 20.61 7.13
C ALA A 242 -8.29 21.82 7.23
N GLU A 243 -8.80 23.04 7.05
CA GLU A 243 -8.02 24.27 7.15
C GLU A 243 -7.47 24.50 8.58
N LYS A 244 -8.26 24.17 9.61
CA LYS A 244 -7.83 24.24 11.02
C LYS A 244 -6.72 23.23 11.31
N ILE A 245 -6.88 21.97 10.89
CA ILE A 245 -5.86 20.93 11.02
C ILE A 245 -4.58 21.33 10.26
N GLN A 246 -4.72 21.87 9.05
CA GLN A 246 -3.58 22.33 8.26
C GLN A 246 -2.86 23.50 8.92
N ALA A 247 -3.58 24.43 9.56
CA ALA A 247 -2.98 25.53 10.30
C ALA A 247 -2.12 25.03 11.47
N GLU A 248 -2.57 24.01 12.20
CA GLU A 248 -1.78 23.34 13.25
C GLU A 248 -0.53 22.67 12.68
N TYR A 249 -0.67 21.88 11.60
CA TYR A 249 0.49 21.24 10.98
C TYR A 249 1.47 22.25 10.40
N ASN A 250 1.02 23.35 9.81
CA ASN A 250 1.91 24.37 9.24
C ASN A 250 2.86 24.98 10.27
N ALA A 251 2.53 24.94 11.57
CA ALA A 251 3.43 25.39 12.63
C ALA A 251 4.68 24.49 12.78
N SER A 252 4.59 23.20 12.41
CA SER A 252 5.68 22.22 12.56
C SER A 252 6.18 21.64 11.22
N ILE A 253 5.33 21.61 10.20
CA ILE A 253 5.56 21.08 8.85
C ILE A 253 4.94 22.07 7.84
N PRO A 254 5.62 23.19 7.54
CA PRO A 254 5.20 24.09 6.47
C PRO A 254 5.05 23.36 5.13
N LEU A 255 4.14 23.83 4.27
CA LEU A 255 3.82 23.18 2.98
C LEU A 255 5.05 23.00 2.06
N ASP A 256 5.97 23.97 2.05
CA ASP A 256 7.22 23.90 1.27
C ASP A 256 8.20 22.85 1.81
N LYS A 257 8.03 22.42 3.07
CA LYS A 257 8.86 21.40 3.76
C LYS A 257 8.29 19.99 3.67
N ILE A 258 7.13 19.79 3.06
CA ILE A 258 6.55 18.46 2.83
C ILE A 258 7.54 17.49 2.14
N PRO A 259 8.29 17.87 1.09
CA PRO A 259 9.26 16.96 0.46
C PRO A 259 10.35 16.48 1.43
N GLU A 260 10.86 17.36 2.30
CA GLU A 260 11.85 17.02 3.32
C GLU A 260 11.25 16.08 4.37
N LYS A 261 10.02 16.37 4.82
CA LYS A 261 9.32 15.53 5.80
C LYS A 261 8.98 14.13 5.26
N ARG A 262 8.67 14.01 3.96
CA ARG A 262 8.49 12.70 3.29
C ARG A 262 9.78 11.89 3.32
N LYS A 263 10.94 12.50 2.99
CA LYS A 263 12.25 11.83 3.11
C LYS A 263 12.54 11.38 4.55
N TRP A 264 12.25 12.23 5.53
CA TRP A 264 12.39 11.90 6.96
C TRP A 264 11.52 10.71 7.40
N ARG A 265 10.29 10.61 6.87
CA ARG A 265 9.37 9.49 7.11
C ARG A 265 9.89 8.22 6.45
N ASP A 266 10.28 8.30 5.19
CA ASP A 266 10.73 7.15 4.41
C ASP A 266 12.00 6.53 5.01
N ALA A 267 12.92 7.36 5.52
CA ALA A 267 14.09 6.88 6.26
C ALA A 267 13.72 6.12 7.55
N ARG A 268 12.66 6.52 8.26
CA ARG A 268 12.16 5.78 9.45
C ARG A 268 11.54 4.46 9.06
N LEU A 269 10.74 4.44 7.99
CA LEU A 269 10.17 3.21 7.45
C LEU A 269 11.29 2.25 7.00
N ALA A 270 12.35 2.75 6.38
CA ALA A 270 13.51 1.96 5.99
C ALA A 270 14.20 1.32 7.21
N ASN A 271 14.44 2.08 8.27
CA ASN A 271 15.02 1.56 9.51
C ASN A 271 14.11 0.56 10.21
N LEU A 272 12.79 0.80 10.24
CA LEU A 272 11.82 -0.14 10.79
C LEU A 272 11.81 -1.46 10.00
N ALA A 273 11.80 -1.39 8.66
CA ALA A 273 11.86 -2.57 7.79
C ALA A 273 13.15 -3.37 8.02
N LYS A 274 14.30 -2.69 8.10
CA LYS A 274 15.60 -3.32 8.41
C LYS A 274 15.58 -4.03 9.76
N MET A 275 15.03 -3.38 10.79
CA MET A 275 14.91 -3.97 12.12
C MET A 275 13.97 -5.19 12.13
N LYS A 276 12.82 -5.13 11.47
CA LYS A 276 11.89 -6.27 11.36
C LYS A 276 12.54 -7.46 10.67
N ASN A 277 13.24 -7.23 9.56
CA ASN A 277 13.96 -8.28 8.83
C ASN A 277 15.07 -8.92 9.67
N HIS A 278 15.66 -8.19 10.62
CA HIS A 278 16.64 -8.76 11.55
C HIS A 278 15.96 -9.66 12.58
N LEU A 279 14.87 -9.20 13.18
CA LEU A 279 14.11 -9.96 14.19
C LEU A 279 13.54 -11.27 13.63
N GLU A 280 13.08 -11.29 12.38
CA GLU A 280 12.57 -12.50 11.72
C GLU A 280 13.65 -13.54 11.41
N LYS A 281 14.93 -13.15 11.30
CA LYS A 281 16.05 -14.09 11.13
C LYS A 281 16.45 -14.77 12.43
N ASP A 282 16.13 -14.14 13.57
CA ASP A 282 16.51 -14.61 14.91
C ASP A 282 15.40 -15.43 15.59
N SER A 283 14.21 -15.51 14.96
CA SER A 283 13.02 -16.26 15.43
C SER A 283 12.85 -17.60 14.74
#